data_AF-A0A9P6GCY3-F1
#
_entry.id   AF-A0A9P6GCY3-F1
#
_cell.length_a   1.000
_cell.length_b   1.000
_cell.length_c   1.000
_cell.angle_alpha   90.00
_cell.angle_beta   90.00
_cell.angle_gamma   90.00
#
_symmetry.space_group_name_H-M   'P 1'
#
loop_
_entity.id
_entity.type
_entity.pdbx_description
1 polymer ?
#
loop_
_entity_poly.entity_id
_entity_poly.type
_entity_poly.pdbx_seq_one_letter_code
_entity_poly.pdbx_strand_id
1 'polypeptide(L)'
;MRRSMSYRALRILFYVWILTVTFWSLLPSPTIPYTQEALHNEKTLKTSHTLTVVDIYPTAYHNSSESNGSGQFIFQWRILRQLNLQCEVELTLKVAENEPINLADLMRKSEAFHFSKIIRDVVRTPFFDATHLDFEVAWMDDIENSGICLSWFDRSDKVLLTHSDHGGTRAISLRMVVDEHGVVEFWPASFVENTLAELEKVRLKPAAADYEEGQLLEEAIHFLRESGHPIIQLEGGNMSKLEELHVRYVRGNLPSKTYPIRQAMFLRLGPVLRVALIPVFLLTYLMSTFSTVILFILYNVGLSCAGIILSAWLRAGRPEFWPWTRTFWLTRWMYSKSQNEKRMWGPAGPVESKTAVRKEWAGNGFVGLQRPKTARLERGFNAV
;
A
#
# COMPACT_ATOMS: atom_id res chain seq x y z
N MET A 1 -9.69 38.21 6.05
CA MET A 1 -9.68 36.91 5.34
C MET A 1 -9.79 35.75 6.34
N ARG A 2 -10.99 35.27 6.64
CA ARG A 2 -11.21 34.01 7.39
C ARG A 2 -10.95 32.85 6.44
N ARG A 3 -9.71 32.33 6.37
CA ARG A 3 -9.52 30.97 5.83
C ARG A 3 -10.37 30.04 6.71
N SER A 4 -11.39 29.40 6.12
CA SER A 4 -12.44 28.71 6.85
C SER A 4 -11.87 27.68 7.83
N MET A 5 -12.44 27.58 9.03
CA MET A 5 -12.14 26.51 9.99
C MET A 5 -12.13 25.13 9.32
N SER A 6 -13.03 24.92 8.36
CA SER A 6 -13.14 23.71 7.55
C SER A 6 -11.85 23.37 6.79
N TYR A 7 -11.18 24.35 6.17
CA TYR A 7 -9.91 24.12 5.48
C TYR A 7 -8.80 23.68 6.45
N ARG A 8 -8.76 24.28 7.64
CA ARG A 8 -7.78 23.91 8.68
C ARG A 8 -8.04 22.49 9.21
N ALA A 9 -9.30 22.15 9.46
CA ALA A 9 -9.69 20.83 9.93
C ALA A 9 -9.38 19.74 8.88
N LEU A 10 -9.71 19.98 7.62
CA LEU A 10 -9.46 19.03 6.52
C LEU A 10 -7.96 18.83 6.29
N ARG A 11 -7.16 19.90 6.38
CA ARG A 11 -5.70 19.82 6.35
C ARG A 11 -5.16 18.96 7.51
N ILE A 12 -5.60 19.20 8.75
CA ILE A 12 -5.14 18.42 9.91
C ILE A 12 -5.52 16.94 9.76
N LEU A 13 -6.77 16.64 9.37
CA LEU A 13 -7.21 15.27 9.12
C LEU A 13 -6.35 14.58 8.05
N PHE A 14 -6.04 15.29 6.96
CA PHE A 14 -5.17 14.76 5.91
C PHE A 14 -3.74 14.50 6.41
N TYR A 15 -3.15 15.40 7.20
CA TYR A 15 -1.81 15.19 7.78
C TYR A 15 -1.79 14.03 8.78
N VAL A 16 -2.77 13.95 9.68
CA VAL A 16 -2.90 12.84 10.64
C VAL A 16 -3.06 11.52 9.90
N TRP A 17 -3.82 11.52 8.81
CA TRP A 17 -4.04 10.36 7.97
C TRP A 17 -2.77 9.94 7.21
N ILE A 18 -2.04 10.88 6.60
CA ILE A 18 -0.74 10.59 5.99
C ILE A 18 0.20 10.01 7.04
N LEU A 19 0.33 10.66 8.20
CA LEU A 19 1.19 10.20 9.28
C LEU A 19 0.81 8.80 9.77
N THR A 20 -0.49 8.48 9.91
CA THR A 20 -0.92 7.14 10.30
C THR A 20 -0.63 6.10 9.21
N VAL A 21 -0.89 6.40 7.93
CA VAL A 21 -0.55 5.49 6.82
C VAL A 21 0.96 5.28 6.72
N THR A 22 1.75 6.34 6.81
CA THR A 22 3.22 6.27 6.77
C THR A 22 3.74 5.48 7.96
N PHE A 23 3.28 5.78 9.18
CA PHE A 23 3.70 5.05 10.38
C PHE A 23 3.35 3.56 10.29
N TRP A 24 2.13 3.22 9.87
CA TRP A 24 1.73 1.83 9.68
C TRP A 24 2.51 1.09 8.60
N SER A 25 2.90 1.80 7.54
CA SER A 25 3.72 1.26 6.47
C SER A 25 5.18 1.04 6.91
N LEU A 26 5.66 1.83 7.88
CA LEU A 26 7.03 1.76 8.43
C LEU A 26 7.17 0.77 9.60
N LEU A 27 6.08 0.38 10.26
CA LEU A 27 6.16 -0.54 11.40
C LEU A 27 6.54 -1.96 10.93
N PRO A 28 7.51 -2.62 11.60
CA PRO A 28 7.81 -4.01 11.36
C PRO A 28 6.59 -4.86 11.67
N SER A 29 6.36 -5.92 10.90
CA SER A 29 5.20 -6.76 11.19
C SER A 29 5.54 -7.78 12.27
N PRO A 30 4.65 -7.99 13.27
CA PRO A 30 4.79 -9.13 14.15
C PRO A 30 4.58 -10.43 13.35
N THR A 31 5.66 -11.22 13.26
CA THR A 31 5.61 -12.59 12.76
C THR A 31 4.99 -13.52 13.81
N ILE A 32 4.44 -14.64 13.37
CA ILE A 32 3.96 -15.68 14.28
C ILE A 32 5.18 -16.47 14.76
N PRO A 33 5.38 -16.64 16.08
CA PRO A 33 6.50 -17.45 16.57
C PRO A 33 6.36 -18.90 16.11
N TYR A 34 7.47 -19.52 15.74
CA TYR A 34 7.52 -20.92 15.28
C TYR A 34 6.85 -21.90 16.26
N THR A 35 6.98 -21.66 17.58
CA THR A 35 6.35 -22.49 18.62
C THR A 35 4.83 -22.44 18.63
N GLN A 36 4.23 -21.42 18.02
CA GLN A 36 2.77 -21.24 17.93
C GLN A 36 2.23 -21.53 16.53
N GLU A 37 3.09 -21.78 15.56
CA GLU A 37 2.75 -21.92 14.14
C GLU A 37 1.88 -23.16 13.90
N ALA A 38 2.27 -24.31 14.41
CA ALA A 38 1.49 -25.54 14.27
C ALA A 38 0.06 -25.41 14.83
N LEU A 39 -0.06 -24.86 16.04
CA LEU A 39 -1.36 -24.61 16.69
C LEU A 39 -2.20 -23.59 15.89
N HIS A 40 -1.56 -22.54 15.36
CA HIS A 40 -2.23 -21.55 14.53
C HIS A 40 -2.74 -22.14 13.22
N ASN A 41 -1.92 -22.96 12.55
CA ASN A 41 -2.27 -23.62 11.29
C ASN A 41 -3.44 -24.57 11.48
N GLU A 42 -3.37 -25.41 12.52
CA GLU A 42 -4.45 -26.33 12.88
C GLU A 42 -5.75 -25.55 13.18
N LYS A 43 -5.69 -24.52 14.03
CA LYS A 43 -6.86 -23.70 14.37
C LYS A 43 -7.46 -23.02 13.14
N THR A 44 -6.62 -22.47 12.26
CA THR A 44 -7.07 -21.76 11.05
C THR A 44 -7.78 -22.72 10.10
N LEU A 45 -7.19 -23.89 9.85
CA LEU A 45 -7.77 -24.89 8.98
C LEU A 45 -9.03 -25.53 9.56
N LYS A 46 -9.09 -25.79 10.88
CA LYS A 46 -10.29 -26.31 11.57
C LYS A 46 -11.45 -25.31 11.63
N THR A 47 -11.19 -24.02 11.51
CA THR A 47 -12.25 -22.98 11.50
C THR A 47 -12.77 -22.69 10.09
N SER A 48 -12.42 -23.52 9.10
CA SER A 48 -12.76 -23.36 7.67
C SER A 48 -12.26 -22.05 7.05
N HIS A 49 -11.27 -21.42 7.69
CA HIS A 49 -10.55 -20.29 7.14
C HIS A 49 -9.45 -20.78 6.19
N THR A 50 -9.15 -19.97 5.18
CA THR A 50 -8.06 -20.25 4.24
C THR A 50 -6.73 -20.00 4.94
N LEU A 51 -5.89 -21.02 5.02
CA LEU A 51 -4.50 -20.89 5.44
C LEU A 51 -3.65 -20.55 4.21
N THR A 52 -3.12 -19.34 4.17
CA THR A 52 -2.20 -18.90 3.11
C THR A 52 -0.77 -19.07 3.59
N VAL A 53 0.05 -19.76 2.80
CA VAL A 53 1.47 -19.99 3.08
C VAL A 53 2.29 -19.71 1.83
N VAL A 54 3.45 -19.09 2.02
CA VAL A 54 4.39 -18.82 0.94
C VAL A 54 5.59 -19.74 1.08
N ASP A 55 5.75 -20.66 0.14
CA ASP A 55 6.88 -21.59 0.11
C ASP A 55 7.89 -21.23 -0.98
N ILE A 56 9.15 -21.49 -0.68
CA ILE A 56 10.23 -21.41 -1.67
C ILE A 56 10.33 -22.77 -2.33
N TYR A 57 9.93 -22.80 -3.59
CA TYR A 57 9.89 -24.03 -4.37
C TYR A 57 11.05 -24.02 -5.37
N PRO A 58 11.99 -24.96 -5.26
CA PRO A 58 13.08 -25.08 -6.20
C PRO A 58 12.55 -25.28 -7.63
N THR A 59 13.03 -24.47 -8.59
CA THR A 59 12.63 -24.67 -9.99
C THR A 59 13.20 -25.94 -10.58
N ALA A 60 14.17 -26.58 -9.92
CA ALA A 60 14.68 -27.91 -10.24
C ALA A 60 13.59 -29.00 -10.21
N TYR A 61 12.50 -28.78 -9.47
CA TYR A 61 11.33 -29.67 -9.48
C TYR A 61 10.40 -29.44 -10.68
N HIS A 62 10.71 -28.47 -11.54
CA HIS A 62 10.03 -28.24 -12.80
C HIS A 62 10.86 -28.77 -13.98
N ASN A 63 10.17 -29.40 -14.94
CA ASN A 63 10.74 -29.87 -16.20
C ASN A 63 11.20 -28.75 -17.15
N SER A 64 11.32 -27.49 -16.69
CA SER A 64 11.79 -26.37 -17.51
C SER A 64 13.30 -26.28 -17.43
N SER A 65 13.99 -26.60 -18.53
CA SER A 65 15.46 -26.68 -18.65
C SER A 65 16.22 -25.34 -18.51
N GLU A 66 15.55 -24.23 -18.23
CA GLU A 66 16.11 -22.89 -18.46
C GLU A 66 16.37 -22.03 -17.22
N SER A 67 16.08 -22.49 -15.99
CA SER A 67 16.51 -21.72 -14.81
C SER A 67 16.83 -22.59 -13.60
N ASN A 68 18.09 -22.54 -13.15
CA ASN A 68 18.51 -22.92 -11.81
C ASN A 68 18.09 -21.80 -10.83
N GLY A 69 16.79 -21.59 -10.68
CA GLY A 69 16.20 -20.58 -9.82
C GLY A 69 15.43 -21.19 -8.64
N SER A 70 14.86 -20.32 -7.82
CA SER A 70 13.85 -20.71 -6.84
C SER A 70 12.64 -19.80 -7.02
N GLY A 71 11.49 -20.38 -7.34
CA GLY A 71 10.23 -19.66 -7.42
C GLY A 71 9.58 -19.59 -6.04
N GLN A 72 8.72 -18.60 -5.83
CA GLN A 72 7.93 -18.49 -4.61
C GLN A 72 6.47 -18.80 -4.91
N PHE A 73 5.96 -19.85 -4.29
CA PHE A 73 4.61 -20.35 -4.51
C PHE A 73 3.72 -19.98 -3.34
N ILE A 74 2.52 -19.54 -3.65
CA ILE A 74 1.51 -19.17 -2.67
C ILE A 74 0.49 -20.31 -2.62
N PHE A 75 0.54 -21.08 -1.54
CA PHE A 75 -0.43 -22.13 -1.26
C PHE A 75 -1.57 -21.58 -0.42
N GLN A 76 -2.79 -21.87 -0.83
CA GLN A 76 -4.01 -21.51 -0.11
C GLN A 76 -4.75 -22.78 0.27
N TRP A 77 -4.50 -23.27 1.47
CA TRP A 77 -5.12 -24.49 1.98
C TRP A 77 -6.45 -24.17 2.63
N ARG A 78 -7.49 -24.94 2.32
CA ARG A 78 -8.79 -24.81 2.97
C ARG A 78 -9.44 -26.16 3.17
N ILE A 79 -9.89 -26.42 4.39
CA ILE A 79 -10.70 -27.61 4.69
C ILE A 79 -12.16 -27.20 4.60
N LEU A 80 -12.90 -27.92 3.77
CA LEU A 80 -14.33 -27.73 3.55
C LEU A 80 -15.08 -28.91 4.15
N ARG A 81 -16.26 -28.62 4.72
CA ARG A 81 -17.24 -29.63 5.08
C ARG A 81 -18.27 -29.67 3.96
N GLN A 82 -18.32 -30.75 3.22
CA GLN A 82 -19.29 -30.96 2.15
C GLN A 82 -20.25 -32.08 2.55
N LEU A 83 -21.52 -31.92 2.23
CA LEU A 83 -22.51 -32.99 2.37
C LEU A 83 -22.40 -33.87 1.12
N ASN A 84 -22.09 -35.15 1.31
CA ASN A 84 -22.14 -36.13 0.24
C ASN A 84 -23.61 -36.43 -0.14
N LEU A 85 -23.81 -37.07 -1.29
CA LEU A 85 -25.10 -37.57 -1.80
C LEU A 85 -25.84 -38.49 -0.81
N GLN A 86 -25.10 -39.08 0.13
CA GLN A 86 -25.63 -39.91 1.22
C GLN A 86 -25.97 -39.11 2.49
N CYS A 87 -25.93 -37.77 2.43
CA CYS A 87 -26.13 -36.85 3.56
C CYS A 87 -25.09 -36.99 4.68
N GLU A 88 -23.95 -37.65 4.43
CA GLU A 88 -22.82 -37.69 5.34
C GLU A 88 -21.92 -36.46 5.14
N VAL A 89 -21.38 -35.93 6.24
CA VAL A 89 -20.43 -34.82 6.17
C VAL A 89 -19.05 -35.36 5.85
N GLU A 90 -18.50 -34.95 4.71
CA GLU A 90 -17.16 -35.30 4.27
C GLU A 90 -16.24 -34.08 4.35
N LEU A 91 -14.98 -34.34 4.67
CA LEU A 91 -13.94 -33.33 4.67
C LEU A 91 -13.22 -33.33 3.34
N THR A 92 -13.19 -32.17 2.71
CA THR A 92 -12.43 -31.99 1.47
C THR A 92 -11.35 -30.93 1.64
N LEU A 93 -10.17 -31.20 1.09
CA LEU A 93 -9.04 -30.28 1.07
C LEU A 93 -9.04 -29.55 -0.27
N LYS A 94 -9.26 -28.24 -0.23
CA LYS A 94 -9.14 -27.36 -1.40
C LYS A 94 -7.79 -26.65 -1.39
N VAL A 95 -7.10 -26.66 -2.52
CA VAL A 95 -5.84 -25.95 -2.75
C VAL A 95 -6.09 -24.82 -3.75
N ALA A 96 -5.96 -23.58 -3.30
CA ALA A 96 -6.33 -22.39 -4.08
C ALA A 96 -7.76 -22.53 -4.65
N GLU A 97 -7.92 -22.35 -5.96
CA GLU A 97 -9.23 -22.46 -6.64
C GLU A 97 -9.43 -23.80 -7.36
N ASN A 98 -8.55 -24.78 -7.13
CA ASN A 98 -8.61 -26.09 -7.77
C ASN A 98 -9.71 -26.99 -7.20
N GLU A 99 -9.91 -28.16 -7.83
CA GLU A 99 -10.87 -29.16 -7.39
C GLU A 99 -10.57 -29.66 -5.97
N PRO A 100 -11.60 -29.79 -5.12
CA PRO A 100 -11.41 -30.22 -3.74
C PRO A 100 -11.12 -31.73 -3.68
N ILE A 101 -10.18 -32.11 -2.83
CA ILE A 101 -9.73 -33.49 -2.66
C ILE A 101 -10.50 -34.11 -1.49
N ASN A 102 -11.18 -35.23 -1.70
CA ASN A 102 -11.90 -35.91 -0.62
C ASN A 102 -10.93 -36.68 0.30
N LEU A 103 -10.75 -36.19 1.53
CA LEU A 103 -9.84 -36.81 2.49
C LEU A 103 -10.32 -38.19 2.94
N ALA A 104 -11.64 -38.40 3.01
CA ALA A 104 -12.21 -39.69 3.39
C ALA A 104 -11.96 -40.75 2.30
N ASP A 105 -12.13 -40.40 1.02
CA ASP A 105 -11.83 -41.32 -0.08
C ASP A 105 -10.34 -41.66 -0.16
N LEU A 106 -9.46 -40.71 0.13
CA LEU A 106 -8.03 -40.96 0.19
C LEU A 106 -7.67 -41.96 1.29
N MET A 107 -8.25 -41.78 2.48
CA MET A 107 -8.08 -42.73 3.58
C MET A 107 -8.58 -44.13 3.22
N ARG A 108 -9.77 -44.23 2.60
CA ARG A 108 -10.31 -45.54 2.14
C ARG A 108 -9.41 -46.22 1.11
N LYS A 109 -8.83 -45.45 0.16
CA LYS A 109 -7.88 -45.98 -0.83
C LYS A 109 -6.61 -46.51 -0.18
N SER A 110 -6.05 -45.75 0.77
CA SER A 110 -4.88 -46.19 1.54
C SER A 110 -5.19 -47.43 2.37
N GLU A 111 -6.33 -47.44 3.08
CA GLU A 111 -6.77 -48.55 3.91
C GLU A 111 -6.94 -49.84 3.08
N ALA A 112 -7.61 -49.76 1.92
CA ALA A 112 -7.75 -50.87 0.99
C ALA A 112 -6.38 -51.40 0.50
N PHE A 113 -5.43 -50.50 0.23
CA PHE A 113 -4.07 -50.88 -0.15
C PHE A 113 -3.35 -51.61 0.99
N HIS A 114 -3.36 -51.06 2.21
CA HIS A 114 -2.74 -51.69 3.38
C HIS A 114 -3.36 -53.06 3.67
N PHE A 115 -4.68 -53.19 3.72
CA PHE A 115 -5.34 -54.47 3.99
C PHE A 115 -5.12 -55.52 2.89
N SER A 116 -4.96 -55.10 1.62
CA SER A 116 -4.62 -56.04 0.55
C SER A 116 -3.22 -56.65 0.69
N LYS A 117 -2.27 -55.95 1.34
CA LYS A 117 -0.89 -56.38 1.54
C LYS A 117 -0.61 -57.02 2.91
N ILE A 118 -1.34 -56.63 3.97
CA ILE A 118 -1.21 -57.18 5.33
C ILE A 118 -1.48 -58.69 5.41
N ILE A 119 -2.19 -59.28 4.44
CA ILE A 119 -2.43 -60.73 4.40
C ILE A 119 -1.13 -61.53 4.20
N ARG A 120 -0.01 -60.89 3.83
CA ARG A 120 1.27 -61.59 3.57
C ARG A 120 2.47 -61.15 4.42
N ASP A 121 2.55 -59.91 4.91
CA ASP A 121 3.73 -59.45 5.67
C ASP A 121 3.38 -58.53 6.85
N VAL A 122 4.16 -58.68 7.94
CA VAL A 122 4.17 -57.82 9.15
C VAL A 122 4.86 -56.46 8.86
N VAL A 123 5.46 -56.31 7.68
CA VAL A 123 6.23 -55.12 7.28
C VAL A 123 5.29 -53.99 6.91
N ARG A 124 5.54 -52.81 7.50
CA ARG A 124 4.81 -51.58 7.22
C ARG A 124 5.15 -51.12 5.80
N THR A 125 4.19 -51.24 4.88
CA THR A 125 4.39 -50.81 3.50
C THR A 125 3.70 -49.47 3.26
N PRO A 126 4.43 -48.38 2.97
CA PRO A 126 3.80 -47.12 2.65
C PRO A 126 3.07 -47.15 1.31
N PHE A 127 2.04 -46.32 1.20
CA PHE A 127 1.22 -46.17 0.01
C PHE A 127 1.59 -44.90 -0.75
N PHE A 128 2.04 -45.07 -2.00
CA PHE A 128 2.25 -43.98 -2.94
C PHE A 128 1.09 -43.97 -3.92
N ASP A 129 0.31 -42.88 -3.94
CA ASP A 129 -0.73 -42.75 -4.94
C ASP A 129 -0.09 -42.51 -6.32
N ALA A 130 -0.57 -43.25 -7.31
CA ALA A 130 -0.13 -43.10 -8.69
C ALA A 130 -0.76 -41.87 -9.37
N THR A 131 -1.82 -41.31 -8.79
CA THR A 131 -2.47 -40.13 -9.36
C THR A 131 -1.64 -38.87 -9.16
N HIS A 132 -1.42 -38.15 -10.27
CA HIS A 132 -0.85 -36.81 -10.24
C HIS A 132 -1.95 -35.82 -9.93
N LEU A 133 -1.73 -35.02 -8.89
CA LEU A 133 -2.62 -33.94 -8.51
C LEU A 133 -2.04 -32.64 -9.05
N ASP A 134 -2.52 -32.24 -10.22
CA ASP A 134 -2.08 -31.03 -10.89
C ASP A 134 -2.91 -29.83 -10.39
N PHE A 135 -2.23 -28.83 -9.83
CA PHE A 135 -2.83 -27.64 -9.26
C PHE A 135 -2.30 -26.39 -9.93
N GLU A 136 -3.19 -25.46 -10.28
CA GLU A 136 -2.79 -24.08 -10.57
C GLU A 136 -2.67 -23.30 -9.26
N VAL A 137 -1.47 -22.80 -8.99
CA VAL A 137 -1.14 -22.05 -7.78
C VAL A 137 -0.52 -20.72 -8.13
N ALA A 138 -0.75 -19.73 -7.27
CA ALA A 138 -0.17 -18.41 -7.41
C ALA A 138 1.37 -18.47 -7.23
N TRP A 139 2.10 -17.71 -8.05
CA TRP A 139 3.55 -17.83 -8.15
C TRP A 139 4.24 -16.49 -8.46
N MET A 140 5.47 -16.35 -7.97
CA MET A 140 6.35 -15.19 -8.18
C MET A 140 7.83 -15.60 -8.25
N ASP A 141 8.53 -15.17 -9.30
CA ASP A 141 9.98 -15.39 -9.44
C ASP A 141 10.83 -14.22 -8.92
N ASP A 142 10.36 -12.99 -9.08
CA ASP A 142 11.18 -11.80 -8.89
C ASP A 142 10.56 -10.82 -7.89
N ILE A 143 10.89 -11.03 -6.62
CA ILE A 143 10.44 -10.16 -5.52
C ILE A 143 11.42 -9.03 -5.27
N GLU A 144 12.68 -9.18 -5.69
CA GLU A 144 13.72 -8.17 -5.45
C GLU A 144 13.55 -6.98 -6.39
N ASN A 145 13.11 -7.21 -7.63
CA ASN A 145 12.83 -6.12 -8.58
C ASN A 145 11.41 -5.55 -8.44
N SER A 146 10.60 -6.03 -7.48
CA SER A 146 9.26 -5.49 -7.30
C SER A 146 9.31 -4.13 -6.59
N GLY A 147 8.97 -3.06 -7.33
CA GLY A 147 8.96 -1.68 -6.82
C GLY A 147 7.92 -1.39 -5.72
N ILE A 148 7.24 -2.43 -5.23
CA ILE A 148 6.12 -2.37 -4.28
C ILE A 148 6.56 -2.78 -2.87
N CYS A 149 7.77 -3.36 -2.72
CA CYS A 149 8.19 -4.01 -1.48
C CYS A 149 9.22 -3.20 -0.68
N LEU A 150 8.83 -2.76 0.51
CA LEU A 150 9.73 -2.12 1.47
C LEU A 150 10.64 -3.17 2.13
N SER A 151 11.89 -2.83 2.43
CA SER A 151 12.90 -3.81 2.87
C SER A 151 12.53 -4.54 4.16
N TRP A 152 11.81 -3.88 5.08
CA TRP A 152 11.36 -4.44 6.36
C TRP A 152 10.04 -5.22 6.29
N PHE A 153 9.42 -5.37 5.12
CA PHE A 153 8.31 -6.30 4.99
C PHE A 153 8.83 -7.73 5.03
N ASP A 154 8.06 -8.58 5.69
CA ASP A 154 8.35 -10.02 5.71
C ASP A 154 8.28 -10.57 4.28
N ARG A 155 9.06 -11.61 4.00
CA ARG A 155 9.19 -12.19 2.67
C ARG A 155 7.83 -12.67 2.14
N SER A 156 7.03 -13.32 2.99
CA SER A 156 5.67 -13.78 2.66
C SER A 156 4.76 -12.61 2.24
N ASP A 157 4.76 -11.51 3.00
CA ASP A 157 4.01 -10.30 2.67
C ASP A 157 4.43 -9.70 1.32
N LYS A 158 5.74 -9.63 1.06
CA LYS A 158 6.28 -9.10 -0.21
C LYS A 158 5.79 -9.91 -1.40
N VAL A 159 5.85 -11.23 -1.29
CA VAL A 159 5.37 -12.15 -2.35
C VAL A 159 3.90 -11.94 -2.61
N LEU A 160 3.09 -11.92 -1.55
CA LEU A 160 1.64 -11.79 -1.66
C LEU A 160 1.21 -10.43 -2.21
N LEU A 161 1.88 -9.34 -1.80
CA LEU A 161 1.61 -8.00 -2.33
C LEU A 161 2.03 -7.90 -3.80
N THR A 162 3.19 -8.44 -4.16
CA THR A 162 3.67 -8.42 -5.56
C THR A 162 2.78 -9.27 -6.45
N HIS A 163 2.39 -10.47 -6.00
CA HIS A 163 1.44 -11.32 -6.71
C HIS A 163 0.09 -10.61 -6.91
N SER A 164 -0.38 -9.84 -5.92
CA SER A 164 -1.64 -9.11 -6.08
C SER A 164 -1.61 -8.03 -7.16
N ASP A 165 -0.43 -7.57 -7.57
CA ASP A 165 -0.25 -6.59 -8.65
C ASP A 165 -0.03 -7.25 -10.02
N HIS A 166 0.63 -8.42 -10.07
CA HIS A 166 1.04 -9.07 -11.32
C HIS A 166 0.20 -10.32 -11.70
N GLY A 167 -0.46 -10.97 -10.74
CA GLY A 167 -1.42 -12.06 -10.99
C GLY A 167 -0.84 -13.35 -11.59
N GLY A 168 0.42 -13.67 -11.32
CA GLY A 168 1.07 -14.85 -11.89
C GLY A 168 0.58 -16.17 -11.29
N THR A 169 0.21 -17.13 -12.14
CA THR A 169 -0.10 -18.51 -11.74
C THR A 169 0.83 -19.50 -12.44
N ARG A 170 1.03 -20.66 -11.82
CA ARG A 170 1.83 -21.74 -12.37
C ARG A 170 1.26 -23.10 -11.94
N ALA A 171 1.33 -24.06 -12.85
CA ALA A 171 0.93 -25.43 -12.55
C ALA A 171 2.02 -26.15 -11.74
N ILE A 172 1.61 -26.84 -10.68
CA ILE A 172 2.43 -27.76 -9.89
C ILE A 172 1.78 -29.13 -9.87
N SER A 173 2.58 -30.18 -9.84
CA SER A 173 2.10 -31.55 -9.71
C SER A 173 2.50 -32.08 -8.35
N LEU A 174 1.51 -32.50 -7.56
CA LEU A 174 1.72 -33.11 -6.24
C LEU A 174 1.36 -34.60 -6.28
N ARG A 175 2.01 -35.37 -5.41
CA ARG A 175 1.67 -36.76 -5.13
C ARG A 175 1.33 -36.91 -3.66
N MET A 176 0.39 -37.81 -3.41
CA MET A 176 0.04 -38.22 -2.06
C MET A 176 0.92 -39.40 -1.64
N VAL A 177 1.40 -39.32 -0.41
CA VAL A 177 2.12 -40.40 0.28
C VAL A 177 1.41 -40.66 1.60
N VAL A 178 1.04 -41.92 1.85
CA VAL A 178 0.49 -42.35 3.13
C VAL A 178 1.48 -43.33 3.75
N ASP A 179 2.22 -42.85 4.73
CA ASP A 179 3.27 -43.61 5.41
C ASP A 179 2.67 -44.52 6.50
N GLU A 180 1.86 -43.90 7.36
CA GLU A 180 1.17 -44.57 8.47
C GLU A 180 -0.33 -44.50 8.26
N HIS A 181 -1.04 -45.47 8.84
CA HIS A 181 -2.48 -45.41 8.92
C HIS A 181 -2.91 -44.11 9.62
N GLY A 182 -3.57 -43.22 8.87
CA GLY A 182 -4.04 -41.93 9.37
C GLY A 182 -3.10 -40.76 9.11
N VAL A 183 -1.95 -40.95 8.46
CA VAL A 183 -1.01 -39.87 8.13
C VAL A 183 -0.93 -39.67 6.62
N VAL A 184 -1.48 -38.56 6.13
CA VAL A 184 -1.48 -38.19 4.72
C VAL A 184 -0.48 -37.05 4.49
N GLU A 185 0.48 -37.29 3.61
CA GLU A 185 1.49 -36.31 3.22
C GLU A 185 1.35 -35.94 1.74
N PHE A 186 1.50 -34.66 1.43
CA PHE A 186 1.52 -34.16 0.05
C PHE A 186 2.93 -33.73 -0.32
N TRP A 187 3.46 -34.32 -1.38
CA TRP A 187 4.83 -34.11 -1.84
C TRP A 187 4.86 -33.61 -3.28
N PRO A 188 5.90 -32.87 -3.71
CA PRO A 188 6.17 -32.64 -5.12
C PRO A 188 6.24 -33.96 -5.90
N ALA A 189 5.49 -34.09 -7.00
CA ALA A 189 5.47 -35.32 -7.78
C ALA A 189 6.87 -35.70 -8.29
N SER A 190 7.62 -34.73 -8.82
CA SER A 190 8.98 -34.93 -9.32
C SER A 190 9.96 -35.41 -8.22
N PHE A 191 9.76 -34.99 -6.98
CA PHE A 191 10.59 -35.42 -5.85
C PHE A 191 10.32 -36.89 -5.49
N VAL A 192 9.05 -37.28 -5.47
CA VAL A 192 8.64 -38.68 -5.25
C VAL A 192 9.15 -39.57 -6.39
N GLU A 193 8.97 -39.15 -7.63
CA GLU A 193 9.43 -39.91 -8.81
C GLU A 193 10.94 -40.11 -8.84
N ASN A 194 11.71 -39.06 -8.57
CA ASN A 194 13.16 -39.18 -8.51
C ASN A 194 13.60 -40.17 -7.43
N THR A 195 12.96 -40.15 -6.26
CA THR A 195 13.26 -41.08 -5.17
C THR A 195 12.92 -42.53 -5.54
N LEU A 196 11.74 -42.75 -6.12
CA LEU A 196 11.32 -44.08 -6.58
C LEU A 196 12.24 -44.61 -7.68
N ALA A 197 12.67 -43.75 -8.61
CA ALA A 197 13.60 -44.13 -9.67
C ALA A 197 15.02 -44.44 -9.16
N GLU A 198 15.49 -43.72 -8.13
CA GLU A 198 16.76 -44.04 -7.48
C GLU A 198 16.73 -45.40 -6.78
N LEU A 199 15.61 -45.73 -6.14
CA LEU A 199 15.41 -47.05 -5.54
C LEU A 199 15.30 -48.16 -6.56
N GLU A 200 14.65 -47.92 -7.70
CA GLU A 200 14.60 -48.91 -8.78
C GLU A 200 16.02 -49.24 -9.29
N LYS A 201 16.91 -48.24 -9.35
CA LYS A 201 18.34 -48.48 -9.66
C LYS A 201 19.05 -49.30 -8.59
N VAL A 202 18.67 -49.17 -7.31
CA VAL A 202 19.21 -49.99 -6.22
C VAL A 202 18.69 -51.43 -6.34
N ARG A 203 17.40 -51.62 -6.65
CA ARG A 203 16.76 -52.94 -6.85
C ARG A 203 17.39 -53.74 -7.98
N LEU A 204 17.85 -53.07 -9.04
CA LEU A 204 18.53 -53.71 -10.17
C LEU A 204 19.96 -54.21 -9.84
N LYS A 205 20.47 -53.94 -8.62
CA LYS A 205 21.78 -54.48 -8.18
C LYS A 205 21.62 -55.93 -7.69
N PRO A 206 22.53 -56.84 -8.06
CA PRO A 206 22.43 -58.26 -7.70
C PRO A 206 22.47 -58.55 -6.19
N ALA A 207 22.99 -57.63 -5.38
CA ALA A 207 22.98 -57.73 -3.91
C ALA A 207 21.61 -57.41 -3.27
N ALA A 208 20.67 -56.84 -4.03
CA ALA A 208 19.34 -56.45 -3.56
C ALA A 208 18.23 -57.45 -3.95
N ALA A 209 18.58 -58.59 -4.55
CA ALA A 209 17.62 -59.60 -5.01
C ALA A 209 16.78 -60.22 -3.89
N ASP A 210 17.28 -60.17 -2.65
CA ASP A 210 16.63 -60.71 -1.45
C ASP A 210 15.81 -59.66 -0.68
N TYR A 211 15.77 -58.40 -1.12
CA TYR A 211 14.98 -57.38 -0.43
C TYR A 211 13.48 -57.58 -0.68
N GLU A 212 12.71 -57.69 0.39
CA GLU A 212 11.25 -57.63 0.33
C GLU A 212 10.81 -56.24 -0.14
N GLU A 213 9.79 -56.18 -0.99
CA GLU A 213 9.26 -54.93 -1.58
C GLU A 213 8.92 -53.88 -0.50
N GLY A 214 8.49 -54.33 0.69
CA GLY A 214 8.21 -53.45 1.82
C GLY A 214 9.43 -52.71 2.37
N GLN A 215 10.59 -53.36 2.47
CA GLN A 215 11.82 -52.74 2.99
C GLN A 215 12.32 -51.63 2.05
N LEU A 216 12.23 -51.85 0.74
CA LEU A 216 12.60 -50.84 -0.27
C LEU A 216 11.68 -49.61 -0.21
N LEU A 217 10.40 -49.82 0.07
CA LEU A 217 9.44 -48.73 0.20
C LEU A 217 9.63 -47.94 1.52
N GLU A 218 10.03 -48.59 2.61
CA GLU A 218 10.44 -47.90 3.85
C GLU A 218 11.72 -47.07 3.64
N GLU A 219 12.72 -47.62 2.94
CA GLU A 219 13.93 -46.88 2.55
C GLU A 219 13.57 -45.66 1.66
N ALA A 220 12.55 -45.76 0.82
CA ALA A 220 12.02 -44.64 0.03
C ALA A 220 11.56 -43.49 0.90
N ILE A 221 10.75 -43.79 1.90
CA ILE A 221 10.24 -42.78 2.83
C ILE A 221 11.36 -42.18 3.65
N HIS A 222 12.30 -43.00 4.12
CA HIS A 222 13.47 -42.51 4.82
C HIS A 222 14.25 -41.51 3.97
N PHE A 223 14.56 -41.87 2.72
CA PHE A 223 15.27 -41.02 1.79
C PHE A 223 14.49 -39.74 1.44
N LEU A 224 13.17 -39.83 1.23
CA LEU A 224 12.29 -38.67 1.01
C LEU A 224 12.39 -37.68 2.16
N ARG A 225 12.38 -38.18 3.40
CA ARG A 225 12.42 -37.36 4.63
C ARG A 225 13.81 -36.79 4.92
N GLU A 226 14.87 -37.49 4.56
CA GLU A 226 16.24 -36.97 4.64
C GLU A 226 16.49 -35.88 3.59
N SER A 227 15.94 -36.08 2.39
CA SER A 227 16.15 -35.19 1.25
C SER A 227 15.22 -33.98 1.26
N GLY A 228 14.14 -33.99 2.04
CA GLY A 228 13.18 -32.90 2.08
C GLY A 228 12.02 -33.09 3.06
N HIS A 229 11.04 -32.20 2.95
CA HIS A 229 9.83 -32.20 3.78
C HIS A 229 8.58 -32.08 2.91
N PRO A 230 7.46 -32.71 3.33
CA PRO A 230 6.19 -32.60 2.61
C PRO A 230 5.70 -31.16 2.59
N ILE A 231 4.84 -30.80 1.64
CA ILE A 231 4.23 -29.47 1.60
C ILE A 231 3.19 -29.33 2.72
N ILE A 232 2.43 -30.39 2.97
CA ILE A 232 1.50 -30.47 4.10
C ILE A 232 1.41 -31.92 4.59
N GLN A 233 1.31 -32.08 5.91
CA GLN A 233 1.09 -33.35 6.59
C GLN A 233 -0.17 -33.25 7.45
N LEU A 234 -1.12 -34.12 7.17
CA LEU A 234 -2.38 -34.27 7.88
C LEU A 234 -2.35 -35.59 8.66
N GLU A 235 -2.79 -35.56 9.91
CA GLU A 235 -2.82 -36.73 10.79
C GLU A 235 -4.21 -36.90 11.39
N GLY A 236 -4.76 -38.11 11.42
CA GLY A 236 -6.09 -38.37 11.95
C GLY A 236 -6.57 -39.79 11.67
N GLY A 237 -7.20 -40.42 12.66
CA GLY A 237 -7.69 -41.80 12.56
C GLY A 237 -8.80 -41.94 11.51
N ASN A 238 -9.93 -41.25 11.72
CA ASN A 238 -11.01 -41.20 10.75
C ASN A 238 -11.17 -39.78 10.20
N MET A 239 -10.58 -39.53 9.04
CA MET A 239 -10.62 -38.23 8.33
C MET A 239 -12.02 -37.81 7.82
N SER A 240 -13.09 -38.47 8.26
CA SER A 240 -14.47 -38.01 8.07
C SER A 240 -14.88 -36.91 9.05
N LYS A 241 -14.23 -36.81 10.22
CA LYS A 241 -14.58 -35.83 11.26
C LYS A 241 -13.49 -34.78 11.44
N LEU A 242 -13.90 -33.50 11.48
CA LEU A 242 -12.94 -32.40 11.59
C LEU A 242 -12.19 -32.38 12.93
N GLU A 243 -12.80 -32.95 13.98
CA GLU A 243 -12.22 -32.99 15.32
C GLU A 243 -10.97 -33.88 15.36
N GLU A 244 -11.00 -35.00 14.61
CA GLU A 244 -9.94 -36.01 14.56
C GLU A 244 -8.82 -35.63 13.58
N LEU A 245 -9.07 -34.67 12.68
CA LEU A 245 -8.08 -34.21 11.70
C LEU A 245 -7.13 -33.19 12.35
N HIS A 246 -5.86 -33.50 12.41
CA HIS A 246 -4.78 -32.65 12.89
C HIS A 246 -3.86 -32.24 11.75
N VAL A 247 -3.38 -31.00 11.80
CA VAL A 247 -2.43 -30.46 10.82
C VAL A 247 -1.07 -30.43 11.49
N ARG A 248 -0.27 -31.47 11.25
CA ARG A 248 1.01 -31.64 11.93
C ARG A 248 2.07 -30.70 11.39
N TYR A 249 2.10 -30.52 10.07
CA TYR A 249 3.11 -29.72 9.40
C TYR A 249 2.55 -29.07 8.15
N VAL A 250 2.95 -27.82 7.91
CA VAL A 250 2.72 -27.09 6.65
C VAL A 250 4.03 -26.37 6.33
N ARG A 251 4.53 -26.58 5.12
CA ARG A 251 5.78 -25.99 4.66
C ARG A 251 5.57 -24.56 4.16
N GLY A 252 6.52 -23.69 4.50
CA GLY A 252 6.59 -22.30 4.03
C GLY A 252 6.31 -21.29 5.15
N ASN A 253 6.32 -20.01 4.80
CA ASN A 253 6.15 -18.92 5.76
C ASN A 253 4.74 -18.37 5.74
N LEU A 254 4.18 -18.14 6.93
CA LEU A 254 2.89 -17.48 7.09
C LEU A 254 2.97 -15.98 6.74
N PRO A 255 1.89 -15.39 6.20
CA PRO A 255 1.78 -13.95 6.11
C PRO A 255 1.77 -13.34 7.51
N SER A 256 2.20 -12.09 7.56
CA SER A 256 2.19 -11.35 8.80
C SER A 256 0.77 -11.02 9.25
N LYS A 257 0.57 -10.79 10.56
CA LYS A 257 -0.76 -10.40 11.08
C LYS A 257 -1.28 -9.08 10.50
N THR A 258 -0.38 -8.24 10.02
CA THR A 258 -0.72 -6.95 9.41
C THR A 258 -0.96 -7.03 7.90
N TYR A 259 -0.71 -8.19 7.28
CA TYR A 259 -0.85 -8.36 5.83
C TYR A 259 -2.21 -7.89 5.30
N PRO A 260 -3.37 -8.23 5.89
CA PRO A 260 -4.67 -7.79 5.36
C PRO A 260 -4.82 -6.26 5.33
N ILE A 261 -4.28 -5.58 6.35
CA ILE A 261 -4.29 -4.12 6.43
C ILE A 261 -3.38 -3.53 5.36
N ARG A 262 -2.17 -4.07 5.21
CA ARG A 262 -1.20 -3.64 4.18
C ARG A 262 -1.75 -3.85 2.79
N GLN A 263 -2.32 -5.02 2.51
CA GLN A 263 -2.98 -5.32 1.25
C GLN A 263 -4.11 -4.33 0.95
N ALA A 264 -4.96 -4.03 1.94
CA ALA A 264 -6.01 -3.02 1.77
C ALA A 264 -5.43 -1.61 1.50
N MET A 265 -4.35 -1.23 2.19
CA MET A 265 -3.66 0.04 1.95
C MET A 265 -3.06 0.10 0.54
N PHE A 266 -2.37 -0.93 0.08
CA PHE A 266 -1.75 -0.93 -1.24
C PHE A 266 -2.77 -1.03 -2.38
N LEU A 267 -3.70 -1.99 -2.33
CA LEU A 267 -4.64 -2.23 -3.42
C LEU A 267 -5.77 -1.19 -3.48
N ARG A 268 -6.34 -0.79 -2.33
CA ARG A 268 -7.50 0.13 -2.31
C ARG A 268 -7.08 1.58 -2.18
N LEU A 269 -6.08 1.85 -1.33
CA LEU A 269 -5.65 3.21 -1.00
C LEU A 269 -4.52 3.69 -1.91
N GLY A 270 -3.64 2.80 -2.37
CA GLY A 270 -2.49 3.13 -3.21
C GLY A 270 -2.86 3.90 -4.47
N PRO A 271 -3.86 3.46 -5.27
CA PRO A 271 -4.33 4.21 -6.43
C PRO A 271 -4.87 5.59 -6.04
N VAL A 272 -5.65 5.68 -4.95
CA VAL A 272 -6.21 6.95 -4.46
C VAL A 272 -5.10 7.90 -4.01
N LEU A 273 -4.09 7.39 -3.31
CA LEU A 273 -2.90 8.13 -2.90
C LEU A 273 -2.12 8.63 -4.11
N ARG A 274 -1.87 7.79 -5.12
CA ARG A 274 -1.17 8.21 -6.35
C ARG A 274 -1.96 9.31 -7.06
N VAL A 275 -3.26 9.12 -7.25
CA VAL A 275 -4.13 10.08 -7.96
C VAL A 275 -4.33 11.38 -7.17
N ALA A 276 -4.38 11.34 -5.84
CA ALA A 276 -4.57 12.54 -5.02
C ALA A 276 -3.25 13.26 -4.72
N LEU A 277 -2.19 12.52 -4.37
CA LEU A 277 -0.91 13.11 -3.96
C LEU A 277 -0.10 13.60 -5.14
N ILE A 278 -0.03 12.88 -6.27
CA ILE A 278 0.80 13.30 -7.40
C ILE A 278 0.36 14.69 -7.91
N PRO A 279 -0.92 14.98 -8.17
CA PRO A 279 -1.34 16.31 -8.60
C PRO A 279 -1.14 17.37 -7.52
N VAL A 280 -1.34 17.04 -6.24
CA VAL A 280 -1.15 17.99 -5.13
C VAL A 280 0.33 18.35 -4.97
N PHE A 281 1.23 17.37 -5.00
CA PHE A 281 2.67 17.59 -4.96
C PHE A 281 3.15 18.32 -6.21
N LEU A 282 2.68 17.92 -7.40
CA LEU A 282 3.01 18.59 -8.66
C LEU A 282 2.55 20.05 -8.65
N LEU A 283 1.32 20.33 -8.20
CA LEU A 283 0.80 21.69 -8.09
C LEU A 283 1.58 22.51 -7.06
N THR A 284 1.90 21.91 -5.90
CA THR A 284 2.69 22.59 -4.85
C THR A 284 4.09 22.90 -5.34
N TYR A 285 4.73 21.95 -6.04
CA TYR A 285 6.03 22.13 -6.67
C TYR A 285 5.97 23.22 -7.75
N LEU A 286 5.02 23.16 -8.68
CA LEU A 286 4.80 24.18 -9.71
C LEU A 286 4.60 25.57 -9.07
N MET A 287 3.71 25.69 -8.09
CA MET A 287 3.45 26.97 -7.40
C MET A 287 4.68 27.49 -6.65
N SER A 288 5.48 26.61 -6.05
CA SER A 288 6.76 26.98 -5.42
C SER A 288 7.75 27.52 -6.46
N THR A 289 7.90 26.83 -7.59
CA THR A 289 8.81 27.24 -8.68
C THR A 289 8.35 28.55 -9.33
N PHE A 290 7.04 28.74 -9.53
CA PHE A 290 6.51 30.03 -10.00
C PHE A 290 6.75 31.14 -8.98
N SER A 291 6.61 30.86 -7.67
CA SER A 291 6.88 31.84 -6.62
C SER A 291 8.36 32.26 -6.59
N THR A 292 9.31 31.32 -6.75
CA THR A 292 10.74 31.66 -6.76
C THR A 292 11.12 32.45 -8.00
N VAL A 293 10.57 32.12 -9.17
CA VAL A 293 10.79 32.88 -10.42
C VAL A 293 10.21 34.30 -10.32
N ILE A 294 8.99 34.46 -9.81
CA ILE A 294 8.38 35.79 -9.63
C ILE A 294 9.20 36.64 -8.65
N LEU A 295 9.64 36.07 -7.52
CA LEU A 295 10.49 36.77 -6.57
C LEU A 295 11.85 37.15 -7.17
N PHE A 296 12.43 36.27 -7.99
CA PHE A 296 13.67 36.56 -8.73
C PHE A 296 13.49 37.72 -9.73
N ILE A 297 12.40 37.74 -10.49
CA ILE A 297 12.10 38.84 -11.42
C ILE A 297 11.91 40.15 -10.64
N LEU A 298 11.10 40.15 -9.58
CA LEU A 298 10.87 41.34 -8.74
C LEU A 298 12.17 41.85 -8.12
N TYR A 299 13.05 40.96 -7.66
CA TYR A 299 14.36 41.31 -7.11
C TYR A 299 15.27 41.96 -8.16
N ASN A 300 15.40 41.37 -9.35
CA ASN A 300 16.24 41.90 -10.42
C ASN A 300 15.71 43.22 -11.00
N VAL A 301 14.39 43.33 -11.20
CA VAL A 301 13.75 44.58 -11.61
C VAL A 301 13.94 45.65 -10.53
N GLY A 302 13.74 45.29 -9.26
CA GLY A 302 13.97 46.19 -8.12
C GLY A 302 15.42 46.70 -8.05
N LEU A 303 16.41 45.80 -8.20
CA LEU A 303 17.83 46.16 -8.26
C LEU A 303 18.15 47.06 -9.44
N SER A 304 17.59 46.76 -10.62
CA SER A 304 17.81 47.55 -11.83
C SER A 304 17.23 48.95 -11.65
N CYS A 305 16.01 49.07 -11.13
CA CYS A 305 15.40 50.36 -10.81
C CYS A 305 16.22 51.13 -9.75
N ALA A 306 16.68 50.46 -8.70
CA ALA A 306 17.53 51.07 -7.68
C ALA A 306 18.85 51.56 -8.27
N GLY A 307 19.48 50.79 -9.16
CA GLY A 307 20.70 51.19 -9.88
C GLY A 307 20.48 52.37 -10.82
N ILE A 308 19.34 52.42 -11.53
CA ILE A 308 18.96 53.56 -12.38
C ILE A 308 18.74 54.82 -11.52
N ILE A 309 18.01 54.70 -10.40
CA ILE A 309 17.78 55.81 -9.47
C ILE A 309 19.11 56.30 -8.88
N LEU A 310 19.97 55.38 -8.44
CA LEU A 310 21.27 55.70 -7.84
C LEU A 310 22.21 56.36 -8.84
N SER A 311 22.28 55.85 -10.08
CA SER A 311 23.11 56.42 -11.13
C SER A 311 22.61 57.80 -11.57
N ALA A 312 21.30 58.00 -11.70
CA ALA A 312 20.72 59.31 -11.98
C ALA A 312 20.94 60.30 -10.84
N TRP A 313 20.86 59.84 -9.59
CA TRP A 313 21.14 60.66 -8.40
C TRP A 313 22.61 61.08 -8.31
N LEU A 314 23.53 60.15 -8.58
CA LEU A 314 24.96 60.42 -8.64
C LEU A 314 25.30 61.43 -9.75
N ARG A 315 24.70 61.27 -10.94
CA ARG A 315 24.87 62.21 -12.07
C ARG A 315 24.29 63.60 -11.81
N ALA A 316 23.25 63.69 -10.98
CA ALA A 316 22.65 64.96 -10.57
C ALA A 316 23.48 65.72 -9.50
N GLY A 317 24.66 65.23 -9.13
CA GLY A 317 25.53 65.88 -8.15
C GLY A 317 25.18 65.57 -6.70
N ARG A 318 24.51 64.44 -6.43
CA ARG A 318 24.12 63.98 -5.08
C ARG A 318 23.28 65.00 -4.30
N PRO A 319 22.16 65.49 -4.87
CA PRO A 319 21.24 66.35 -4.12
C PRO A 319 20.63 65.60 -2.94
N GLU A 320 19.94 66.30 -2.02
CA GLU A 320 19.17 65.61 -0.98
C GLU A 320 18.21 64.58 -1.60
N PHE A 321 18.34 63.31 -1.19
CA PHE A 321 17.74 62.18 -1.90
C PHE A 321 16.20 62.23 -1.90
N TRP A 322 15.58 62.59 -0.77
CA TRP A 322 14.12 62.56 -0.62
C TRP A 322 13.37 63.63 -1.43
N PRO A 323 13.79 64.91 -1.45
CA PRO A 323 13.19 65.89 -2.34
C PRO A 323 13.39 65.55 -3.82
N TRP A 324 14.61 65.12 -4.19
CA TRP A 324 14.94 64.80 -5.58
C TRP A 324 14.13 63.61 -6.12
N THR A 325 14.03 62.52 -5.35
CA THR A 325 13.23 61.34 -5.74
C THR A 325 11.75 61.66 -5.97
N ARG A 326 11.18 62.69 -5.32
CA ARG A 326 9.79 63.12 -5.60
C ARG A 326 9.62 63.76 -6.98
N THR A 327 10.69 64.35 -7.52
CA THR A 327 10.71 64.98 -8.84
C THR A 327 11.13 64.04 -9.96
N PHE A 328 11.80 62.94 -9.62
CA PHE A 328 12.27 61.94 -10.59
C PHE A 328 11.10 61.19 -11.25
N TRP A 329 11.11 61.10 -12.58
CA TRP A 329 9.94 60.67 -13.36
C TRP A 329 9.44 59.26 -13.03
N LEU A 330 10.34 58.32 -12.74
CA LEU A 330 10.00 56.93 -12.37
C LEU A 330 9.29 56.81 -11.01
N THR A 331 9.53 57.74 -10.09
CA THR A 331 8.97 57.74 -8.73
C THR A 331 7.85 58.76 -8.55
N ARG A 332 7.72 59.72 -9.46
CA ARG A 332 6.71 60.80 -9.46
C ARG A 332 5.27 60.27 -9.40
N TRP A 333 4.97 59.18 -10.09
CA TRP A 333 3.62 58.58 -10.11
C TRP A 333 3.18 58.04 -8.74
N MET A 334 4.12 57.49 -7.95
CA MET A 334 3.81 56.96 -6.61
C MET A 334 3.36 58.05 -5.64
N TYR A 335 3.88 59.28 -5.80
CA TYR A 335 3.53 60.41 -4.95
C TYR A 335 2.32 61.21 -5.45
N SER A 336 2.05 61.21 -6.76
CA SER A 336 0.88 61.89 -7.34
C SER A 336 -0.45 61.31 -6.85
N LYS A 337 -0.51 60.01 -6.54
CA LYS A 337 -1.74 59.35 -6.11
C LYS A 337 -2.11 59.65 -4.65
N SER A 338 -1.11 59.88 -3.79
CA SER A 338 -1.30 60.17 -2.36
C SER A 338 -1.91 61.55 -2.08
N GLN A 339 -1.89 62.49 -3.04
CA GLN A 339 -2.43 63.85 -2.84
C GLN A 339 -3.89 64.01 -3.27
N ASN A 340 -4.48 63.04 -3.97
CA ASN A 340 -5.84 63.17 -4.53
C ASN A 340 -6.99 62.69 -3.61
N GLU A 341 -6.71 62.19 -2.40
CA GLU A 341 -7.73 61.73 -1.46
C GLU A 341 -7.83 62.62 -0.21
N LYS A 342 -8.43 63.82 -0.34
CA LYS A 342 -9.25 64.47 0.70
C LYS A 342 -10.32 65.36 0.05
N ARG A 343 -11.31 64.74 -0.62
CA ARG A 343 -12.56 65.41 -1.00
C ARG A 343 -13.58 65.17 0.12
N MET A 344 -13.92 66.21 0.88
CA MET A 344 -15.04 66.16 1.82
C MET A 344 -16.33 66.55 1.08
N TRP A 345 -17.41 65.83 1.38
CA TRP A 345 -18.74 66.09 0.81
C TRP A 345 -19.50 67.05 1.72
N GLY A 346 -19.89 68.21 1.18
CA GLY A 346 -20.80 69.13 1.85
C GLY A 346 -22.25 68.85 1.44
N PRO A 347 -23.24 69.44 2.14
CA PRO A 347 -24.67 69.25 1.87
C PRO A 347 -25.14 69.74 0.48
N ALA A 348 -24.28 70.38 -0.31
CA ALA A 348 -24.55 70.79 -1.69
C ALA A 348 -23.60 70.16 -2.73
N GLY A 349 -22.80 69.14 -2.36
CA GLY A 349 -21.89 68.43 -3.27
C GLY A 349 -20.42 68.42 -2.85
N PRO A 350 -19.52 67.85 -3.69
CA PRO A 350 -18.11 67.68 -3.36
C PRO A 350 -17.40 69.03 -3.33
N VAL A 351 -16.82 69.39 -2.18
CA VAL A 351 -16.06 70.63 -2.01
C VAL A 351 -14.57 70.32 -2.17
N GLU A 352 -13.89 71.02 -3.07
CA GLU A 352 -12.43 70.92 -3.20
C GLU A 352 -11.77 71.55 -1.98
N SER A 353 -11.01 70.76 -1.21
CA SER A 353 -10.25 71.25 -0.05
C SER A 353 -8.96 71.97 -0.48
N LYS A 354 -9.09 72.98 -1.35
CA LYS A 354 -8.00 73.94 -1.53
C LYS A 354 -8.13 75.02 -0.46
N THR A 355 -7.36 74.82 0.62
CA THR A 355 -6.94 75.86 1.57
C THR A 355 -8.06 76.66 2.25
N ALA A 356 -8.92 75.98 3.02
CA ALA A 356 -9.56 76.63 4.15
C ALA A 356 -8.55 76.64 5.33
N VAL A 357 -8.05 77.83 5.66
CA VAL A 357 -7.75 78.26 7.03
C VAL A 357 -6.62 77.52 7.75
N ARG A 358 -5.36 77.85 7.44
CA ARG A 358 -4.28 77.76 8.46
C ARG A 358 -3.23 78.86 8.44
N LYS A 359 -3.44 79.94 7.67
CA LYS A 359 -2.70 81.20 7.82
C LYS A 359 -3.69 82.34 7.62
N GLU A 360 -3.59 83.36 8.47
CA GLU A 360 -4.46 84.56 8.58
C GLU A 360 -5.76 84.40 9.37
N TRP A 361 -5.65 83.83 10.58
CA TRP A 361 -6.49 84.22 11.73
C TRP A 361 -5.62 84.86 12.82
N ALA A 362 -4.68 85.71 12.40
CA ALA A 362 -3.92 86.58 13.28
C ALA A 362 -3.57 87.84 12.48
N GLY A 363 -4.36 88.90 12.67
CA GLY A 363 -4.05 90.21 12.12
C GLY A 363 -5.19 90.84 11.32
N ASN A 364 -5.97 91.64 12.01
CA ASN A 364 -6.63 92.86 11.51
C ASN A 364 -7.96 92.72 10.77
N GLY A 365 -9.00 93.20 11.46
CA GLY A 365 -9.92 94.14 10.83
C GLY A 365 -11.28 93.56 10.46
N PHE A 366 -12.26 93.85 11.31
CA PHE A 366 -13.68 93.87 10.98
C PHE A 366 -13.91 94.45 9.57
N VAL A 367 -14.47 93.65 8.67
CA VAL A 367 -15.26 94.15 7.55
C VAL A 367 -16.67 93.65 7.77
N GLY A 368 -17.42 94.43 8.55
CA GLY A 368 -18.86 94.27 8.65
C GLY A 368 -19.50 94.42 7.28
N LEU A 369 -20.44 93.54 6.98
CA LEU A 369 -21.36 93.63 5.85
C LEU A 369 -21.97 95.04 5.81
N GLN A 370 -21.51 95.84 4.85
CA GLN A 370 -22.01 97.19 4.61
C GLN A 370 -23.42 97.08 4.03
N ARG A 371 -24.45 97.48 4.80
CA ARG A 371 -25.84 97.52 4.31
C ARG A 371 -25.97 98.53 3.16
N PRO A 372 -26.64 98.19 2.05
CA PRO A 372 -26.91 99.14 0.96
C PRO A 372 -27.82 100.27 1.44
N LYS A 373 -27.42 101.53 1.19
CA LYS A 373 -28.11 102.77 1.59
C LYS A 373 -29.41 103.07 0.83
N THR A 374 -29.91 102.16 0.00
CA THR A 374 -31.07 102.39 -0.88
C THR A 374 -32.22 101.38 -0.72
N ALA A 375 -32.19 100.53 0.30
CA ALA A 375 -33.35 99.68 0.62
C ALA A 375 -34.40 100.48 1.42
N ARG A 376 -35.37 101.08 0.71
CA ARG A 376 -36.64 101.56 1.30
C ARG A 376 -37.47 100.34 1.71
N LEU A 377 -37.67 100.16 3.02
CA LEU A 377 -38.67 99.25 3.56
C LEU A 377 -40.04 99.92 3.45
N GLU A 378 -40.83 99.55 2.44
CA GLU A 378 -42.26 99.83 2.44
C GLU A 378 -42.94 98.93 3.47
N ARG A 379 -43.41 99.54 4.56
CA ARG A 379 -44.35 98.93 5.51
C ARG A 379 -45.76 99.25 5.02
N GLY A 380 -46.37 98.31 4.31
CA GLY A 380 -47.81 98.26 4.09
C GLY A 380 -48.43 97.27 5.07
N PHE A 381 -48.87 97.74 6.22
CA PHE A 381 -49.87 97.06 7.02
C PHE A 381 -51.23 97.43 6.45
N ASN A 382 -52.03 96.44 6.08
CA ASN A 382 -53.48 96.53 6.17
C ASN A 382 -53.98 95.24 6.81
N ALA A 383 -54.58 95.41 7.99
CA ALA A 383 -55.51 94.47 8.59
C ALA A 383 -56.90 95.07 8.38
N VAL A 384 -57.74 94.38 7.62
CA VAL A 384 -59.14 94.04 7.92
C VAL A 384 -59.40 92.70 7.24
#